data_AF-A0A7S7S4Y1-F1
#
_entry.id   AF-A0A7S7S4Y1-F1
#
_cell.length_a   1.000
_cell.length_b   1.000
_cell.length_c   1.000
_cell.angle_alpha   90.00
_cell.angle_beta   90.00
_cell.angle_gamma   90.00
#
_symmetry.space_group_name_H-M   'P 1'
#
loop_
_entity.id
_entity.type
_entity.pdbx_description
1 polymer ?
#
loop_
_entity_poly.entity_id
_entity_poly.type
_entity_poly.pdbx_seq_one_letter_code
_entity_poly.pdbx_strand_id
1 'polypeptide(L)'
;MVAEIAKSTRSARVQVLQHRGKSFVTGLRWHPLGSVTGHMKEARQYGREHQLDIVAIRRTPAIIQAGFVARSDEVTKGMYSLAATLAGQLGDSWIAAWRTDADLDQYALVAVFQGGVISGCDMIGTGAEVRRRVVQQRSRGIQFSQEYLPSEFEMGGQPLDVEELLQPSHLKREYRLRPLVFGLSKAELVQLTIVGALIAAGIIAWVQWQSHQDRIAKEAAFQAEQLRLAELARLQQESGVEQLPQALEHPWAKRPSVTDFIEGCSSGIYQSPLSIEGWLFTSAVCDGAKVLSSYKRTGNSTADELIQATQGHYADRPVFFDDGNSATLKLDISLPAAGDEPLKEAIVMLANLSSWLHSFGQSPVLKEVPVVVPIQPALPGQPAPPPPPPPQWKQFELRYTTGITPIDSLSGAPSQGLRLSEIKADYKADHLEWSVIGDLYAK
;
A
#
# COMPACT_ATOMS: atom_id res chain seq x y z
N MET A 1 -34.57 30.49 -0.12
CA MET A 1 -35.97 30.30 -0.51
C MET A 1 -36.21 31.03 -1.81
N VAL A 2 -36.91 30.38 -2.74
CA VAL A 2 -37.47 30.90 -4.01
C VAL A 2 -36.46 31.15 -5.13
N ALA A 3 -36.10 30.08 -5.86
CA ALA A 3 -35.74 30.15 -7.27
C ALA A 3 -35.86 28.76 -7.93
N GLU A 4 -37.06 28.19 -7.87
CA GLU A 4 -37.43 27.09 -8.75
C GLU A 4 -38.92 27.22 -8.99
N ILE A 5 -39.30 27.62 -10.21
CA ILE A 5 -40.54 27.36 -10.95
C ILE A 5 -40.41 28.24 -12.20
N ALA A 6 -39.60 27.76 -13.14
CA ALA A 6 -39.90 27.95 -14.55
C ALA A 6 -40.32 26.58 -15.07
N LYS A 7 -41.47 26.10 -14.58
CA LYS A 7 -42.14 24.93 -15.17
C LYS A 7 -42.51 25.32 -16.58
N SER A 8 -41.74 24.79 -17.53
CA SER A 8 -42.04 24.80 -18.96
C SER A 8 -43.53 24.53 -19.19
N THR A 9 -44.23 25.53 -19.72
CA THR A 9 -45.64 25.51 -20.08
C THR A 9 -45.87 24.67 -21.33
N ARG A 10 -45.36 23.44 -21.36
CA ARG A 10 -45.94 22.36 -22.16
C ARG A 10 -46.98 21.73 -21.25
N SER A 11 -48.26 21.81 -21.62
CA SER A 11 -49.28 20.92 -21.04
C SER A 11 -48.71 19.50 -21.14
N ALA A 12 -48.28 18.94 -20.01
CA ALA A 12 -47.63 17.64 -19.98
C ALA A 12 -48.73 16.63 -20.33
N ARG A 13 -48.77 16.25 -21.61
CA ARG A 13 -49.73 15.29 -22.15
C ARG A 13 -49.69 13.97 -21.36
N VAL A 14 -48.50 13.60 -20.89
CA VAL A 14 -48.24 12.42 -20.07
C VAL A 14 -48.28 12.83 -18.61
N GLN A 15 -49.07 12.12 -17.81
CA GLN A 15 -49.17 12.33 -16.36
C GLN A 15 -49.09 10.98 -15.64
N VAL A 16 -48.57 11.01 -14.42
CA VAL A 16 -48.41 9.84 -13.56
C VAL A 16 -49.32 9.97 -12.35
N LEU A 17 -50.25 9.04 -12.21
CA LEU A 17 -51.13 8.91 -11.05
C LEU A 17 -50.55 7.88 -10.09
N GLN A 18 -50.53 8.19 -8.80
CA GLN A 18 -50.15 7.25 -7.76
C GLN A 18 -51.40 6.68 -7.10
N HIS A 19 -51.55 5.36 -7.11
CA HIS A 19 -52.68 4.70 -6.49
C HIS A 19 -52.22 3.44 -5.76
N ARG A 20 -52.49 3.35 -4.44
CA ARG A 20 -52.12 2.22 -3.55
C ARG A 20 -50.69 1.69 -3.76
N GLY A 21 -49.71 2.60 -3.88
CA GLY A 21 -48.29 2.28 -4.05
C GLY A 21 -47.90 1.79 -5.45
N LYS A 22 -48.76 1.98 -6.46
CA LYS A 22 -48.47 1.74 -7.89
C LYS A 22 -48.60 3.02 -8.70
N SER A 23 -47.66 3.21 -9.62
CA SER A 23 -47.66 4.32 -10.57
C SER A 23 -48.40 3.93 -11.86
N PHE A 24 -49.42 4.71 -12.22
CA PHE A 24 -50.19 4.58 -13.45
C PHE A 24 -49.90 5.75 -14.37
N VAL A 25 -49.66 5.48 -15.64
CA VAL A 25 -49.32 6.47 -16.66
C VAL A 25 -50.51 6.64 -17.60
N THR A 26 -50.94 7.88 -17.79
CA THR A 26 -51.91 8.30 -18.81
C THR A 26 -51.24 9.16 -19.87
N GLY A 27 -51.91 9.41 -20.98
CA GLY A 27 -51.40 10.28 -22.04
C GLY A 27 -50.59 9.56 -23.11
N LEU A 28 -50.61 8.22 -23.11
CA LEU A 28 -49.80 7.43 -24.03
C LEU A 28 -50.18 7.72 -25.49
N ARG A 29 -49.19 7.66 -26.39
CA ARG A 29 -49.44 7.77 -27.83
C ARG A 29 -49.84 6.41 -28.35
N TRP A 30 -51.14 6.20 -28.47
CA TRP A 30 -51.72 4.97 -28.99
C TRP A 30 -51.67 4.92 -30.53
N HIS A 31 -51.01 3.89 -31.07
CA HIS A 31 -50.83 3.64 -32.50
C HIS A 31 -51.21 2.17 -32.83
N PRO A 32 -52.09 1.94 -33.82
CA PRO A 32 -52.42 0.58 -34.26
C PRO A 32 -51.21 -0.07 -34.95
N LEU A 33 -51.00 -1.36 -34.72
CA LEU A 33 -49.94 -2.14 -35.33
C LEU A 33 -50.54 -3.08 -36.38
N GLY A 34 -49.94 -3.12 -37.58
CA GLY A 34 -50.46 -3.87 -38.73
C GLY A 34 -50.12 -5.35 -38.72
N SER A 35 -49.04 -5.77 -38.03
CA SER A 35 -48.55 -7.15 -38.07
C SER A 35 -48.84 -7.96 -36.81
N VAL A 36 -49.61 -9.06 -36.91
CA VAL A 36 -49.90 -9.95 -35.76
C VAL A 36 -48.64 -10.65 -35.24
N THR A 37 -47.78 -11.14 -36.15
CA THR A 37 -46.55 -11.88 -35.81
C THR A 37 -45.35 -10.97 -35.60
N GLY A 38 -45.34 -9.81 -36.25
CA GLY A 38 -44.23 -8.83 -36.25
C GLY A 38 -44.45 -7.58 -35.39
N HIS A 39 -45.55 -7.46 -34.64
CA HIS A 39 -45.94 -6.26 -33.89
C HIS A 39 -44.80 -5.66 -33.04
N MET A 40 -43.98 -6.47 -32.38
CA MET A 40 -42.85 -5.95 -31.58
C MET A 40 -41.71 -5.36 -32.44
N LYS A 41 -41.50 -5.85 -33.66
CA LYS A 41 -40.52 -5.29 -34.60
C LYS A 41 -41.02 -3.95 -35.15
N GLU A 42 -42.29 -3.89 -35.53
CA GLU A 42 -42.99 -2.68 -35.96
C GLU A 42 -43.00 -1.62 -34.86
N ALA A 43 -43.34 -2.01 -33.62
CA ALA A 43 -43.31 -1.11 -32.48
C ALA A 43 -41.90 -0.55 -32.20
N ARG A 44 -40.85 -1.37 -32.32
CA ARG A 44 -39.45 -0.92 -32.19
C ARG A 44 -39.05 0.06 -33.27
N GLN A 45 -39.45 -0.19 -34.52
CA GLN A 45 -39.17 0.72 -35.62
C GLN A 45 -39.88 2.07 -35.40
N TYR A 46 -41.18 2.04 -35.11
CA TYR A 46 -41.96 3.23 -34.85
C TYR A 46 -41.41 4.02 -33.65
N GLY A 47 -41.06 3.34 -32.56
CA GLY A 47 -40.45 3.93 -31.39
C GLY A 47 -39.11 4.62 -31.71
N ARG A 48 -38.24 3.98 -32.51
CA ARG A 48 -36.96 4.56 -32.94
C ARG A 48 -37.14 5.79 -33.82
N GLU A 49 -38.07 5.76 -34.76
CA GLU A 49 -38.36 6.89 -35.67
C GLU A 49 -38.91 8.11 -34.90
N HIS A 50 -39.66 7.89 -33.83
CA HIS A 50 -40.34 8.95 -33.07
C HIS A 50 -39.69 9.26 -31.71
N GLN A 51 -38.51 8.69 -31.42
CA GLN A 51 -37.78 8.86 -30.15
C GLN A 51 -38.59 8.45 -28.91
N LEU A 52 -39.31 7.34 -29.00
CA LEU A 52 -40.11 6.76 -27.93
C LEU A 52 -39.46 5.45 -27.48
N ASP A 53 -39.07 5.37 -26.20
CA ASP A 53 -38.24 4.28 -25.67
C ASP A 53 -39.01 3.26 -24.83
N ILE A 54 -40.26 3.57 -24.50
CA ILE A 54 -41.13 2.77 -23.63
C ILE A 54 -42.48 2.51 -24.31
N VAL A 55 -42.99 1.28 -24.20
CA VAL A 55 -44.23 0.83 -24.84
C VAL A 55 -45.14 0.01 -23.91
N ALA A 56 -46.45 0.22 -24.03
CA ALA A 56 -47.51 -0.68 -23.59
C ALA A 56 -48.10 -1.38 -24.82
N ILE A 57 -48.29 -2.71 -24.78
CA ILE A 57 -48.93 -3.45 -25.88
C ILE A 57 -50.30 -3.92 -25.42
N ARG A 58 -51.34 -3.52 -26.15
CA ARG A 58 -52.68 -4.09 -26.02
C ARG A 58 -52.95 -5.00 -27.20
N ARG A 59 -53.42 -6.22 -26.91
CA ARG A 59 -53.79 -7.22 -27.91
C ARG A 59 -55.21 -7.68 -27.65
N THR A 60 -56.08 -7.48 -28.63
CA THR A 60 -57.43 -8.03 -28.68
C THR A 60 -57.58 -8.87 -29.96
N PRO A 61 -58.65 -9.69 -30.10
CA PRO A 61 -58.92 -10.39 -31.35
C PRO A 61 -59.11 -9.46 -32.56
N ALA A 62 -59.60 -8.24 -32.32
CA ALA A 62 -59.90 -7.26 -33.37
C ALA A 62 -58.71 -6.36 -33.75
N ILE A 63 -57.87 -5.96 -32.78
CA ILE A 63 -56.79 -5.01 -33.00
C ILE A 63 -55.60 -5.23 -32.06
N ILE A 64 -54.39 -4.98 -32.58
CA ILE A 64 -53.15 -4.84 -31.78
C ILE A 64 -52.74 -3.38 -31.79
N GLN A 65 -52.50 -2.82 -30.62
CA GLN A 65 -52.17 -1.41 -30.46
C GLN A 65 -51.01 -1.23 -29.49
N ALA A 66 -50.13 -0.28 -29.81
CA ALA A 66 -49.03 0.12 -28.95
C ALA A 66 -49.25 1.53 -28.40
N GLY A 67 -49.17 1.67 -27.07
CA GLY A 67 -49.11 2.95 -26.39
C GLY A 67 -47.65 3.32 -26.13
N PHE A 68 -47.16 4.38 -26.76
CA PHE A 68 -45.76 4.81 -26.66
C PHE A 68 -45.57 6.01 -25.74
N VAL A 69 -44.41 6.06 -25.07
CA VAL A 69 -43.96 7.19 -24.25
C VAL A 69 -42.43 7.30 -24.24
N ALA A 70 -41.90 8.52 -24.12
CA ALA A 70 -40.47 8.76 -24.02
C ALA A 70 -39.99 8.62 -22.57
N ARG A 71 -38.74 8.19 -22.37
CA ARG A 71 -38.15 8.13 -21.01
C ARG A 71 -37.98 9.53 -20.40
N SER A 72 -37.86 10.57 -21.23
CA SER A 72 -37.78 11.97 -20.81
C SER A 72 -39.05 12.48 -20.13
N ASP A 73 -40.19 11.79 -20.27
CA ASP A 73 -41.47 12.20 -19.68
C ASP A 73 -41.65 11.69 -18.24
N GLU A 74 -40.56 11.49 -17.49
CA GLU A 74 -40.51 10.96 -16.11
C GLU A 74 -41.13 9.55 -15.93
N VAL A 75 -41.33 8.83 -17.04
CA VAL A 75 -41.88 7.48 -17.04
C VAL A 75 -40.77 6.44 -16.99
N THR A 76 -40.88 5.48 -16.07
CA THR A 76 -39.90 4.40 -15.89
C THR A 76 -40.47 3.02 -16.23
N LYS A 77 -39.56 2.07 -16.48
CA LYS A 77 -39.93 0.66 -16.71
C LYS A 77 -40.64 0.10 -15.48
N GLY A 78 -41.74 -0.63 -15.70
CA GLY A 78 -42.49 -1.26 -14.61
C GLY A 78 -43.67 -0.45 -14.05
N MET A 79 -43.84 0.82 -14.44
CA MET A 79 -45.11 1.54 -14.27
C MET A 79 -46.21 0.90 -15.14
N TYR A 80 -47.48 1.15 -14.81
CA TYR A 80 -48.64 0.58 -15.51
C TYR A 80 -49.27 1.60 -16.46
N SER A 81 -49.73 1.17 -17.63
CA SER A 81 -50.58 2.01 -18.47
C SER A 81 -52.00 2.05 -17.90
N LEU A 82 -52.51 3.24 -17.60
CA LEU A 82 -53.86 3.43 -17.07
C LEU A 82 -54.91 2.91 -18.06
N ALA A 83 -54.82 3.36 -19.32
CA ALA A 83 -55.74 2.94 -20.36
C ALA A 83 -55.66 1.43 -20.65
N ALA A 84 -54.46 0.83 -20.67
CA ALA A 84 -54.34 -0.63 -20.86
C ALA A 84 -54.95 -1.41 -19.68
N THR A 85 -54.80 -0.90 -18.46
CA THR A 85 -55.32 -1.53 -17.24
C THR A 85 -56.84 -1.53 -17.20
N LEU A 86 -57.48 -0.38 -17.46
CA LEU A 86 -58.94 -0.28 -17.49
C LEU A 86 -59.53 -1.07 -18.66
N ALA A 87 -58.90 -1.00 -19.84
CA ALA A 87 -59.36 -1.73 -21.01
C ALA A 87 -59.23 -3.25 -20.86
N GLY A 88 -58.34 -3.72 -19.97
CA GLY A 88 -58.21 -5.14 -19.63
C GLY A 88 -59.34 -5.66 -18.75
N GLN A 89 -60.06 -4.78 -18.04
CA GLN A 89 -61.08 -5.12 -17.05
C GLN A 89 -62.50 -4.80 -17.53
N LEU A 90 -62.71 -3.65 -18.18
CA LEU A 90 -64.02 -3.15 -18.61
C LEU A 90 -64.46 -3.66 -20.00
N GLY A 91 -63.59 -4.41 -20.70
CA GLY A 91 -63.87 -4.97 -22.02
C GLY A 91 -63.53 -4.03 -23.17
N ASP A 92 -64.22 -4.21 -24.31
CA ASP A 92 -63.78 -3.72 -25.62
C ASP A 92 -64.56 -2.50 -26.18
N SER A 93 -65.62 -2.04 -25.53
CA SER A 93 -66.38 -0.85 -25.97
C SER A 93 -66.96 -0.05 -24.81
N TRP A 94 -66.25 0.97 -24.33
CA TRP A 94 -66.71 1.81 -23.23
C TRP A 94 -66.03 3.18 -23.24
N ILE A 95 -66.66 4.15 -22.60
CA ILE A 95 -66.05 5.45 -22.30
C ILE A 95 -66.17 5.69 -20.80
N ALA A 96 -65.07 6.06 -20.15
CA ALA A 96 -65.07 6.42 -18.76
C ALA A 96 -64.41 7.77 -18.51
N ALA A 97 -65.09 8.60 -17.73
CA ALA A 97 -64.54 9.80 -17.12
C ALA A 97 -64.73 9.74 -15.61
N TRP A 98 -63.74 10.17 -14.87
CA TRP A 98 -63.83 10.28 -13.42
C TRP A 98 -62.94 11.42 -12.93
N ARG A 99 -63.27 11.94 -11.76
CA ARG A 99 -62.51 12.99 -11.10
C ARG A 99 -61.25 12.39 -10.48
N THR A 100 -60.07 12.94 -10.77
CA THR A 100 -58.78 12.42 -10.25
C THR A 100 -58.44 12.93 -8.86
N ASP A 101 -58.90 14.14 -8.52
CA ASP A 101 -58.70 14.77 -7.23
C ASP A 101 -59.99 15.53 -6.85
N ALA A 102 -60.44 15.40 -5.60
CA ALA A 102 -61.69 16.02 -5.14
C ALA A 102 -61.61 17.56 -5.17
N ASP A 103 -60.42 18.12 -4.93
CA ASP A 103 -60.22 19.56 -4.73
C ASP A 103 -59.85 20.31 -6.01
N LEU A 104 -59.60 19.58 -7.12
CA LEU A 104 -59.20 20.15 -8.41
C LEU A 104 -60.26 19.88 -9.48
N ASP A 105 -60.43 20.82 -10.42
CA ASP A 105 -61.20 20.61 -11.66
C ASP A 105 -60.38 19.74 -12.63
N GLN A 106 -60.13 18.49 -12.25
CA GLN A 106 -59.28 17.56 -12.98
C GLN A 106 -59.97 16.20 -13.14
N TYR A 107 -60.08 15.76 -14.38
CA TYR A 107 -60.75 14.54 -14.78
C TYR A 107 -59.87 13.71 -15.70
N ALA A 108 -59.79 12.42 -15.42
CA ALA A 108 -59.23 11.45 -16.34
C ALA A 108 -60.31 11.00 -17.32
N LEU A 109 -59.91 10.80 -18.57
CA LEU A 109 -60.75 10.28 -19.64
C LEU A 109 -60.03 9.12 -20.31
N VAL A 110 -60.69 7.96 -20.31
CA VAL A 110 -60.29 6.81 -21.10
C VAL A 110 -61.46 6.35 -21.97
N ALA A 111 -61.24 6.16 -23.27
CA ALA A 111 -62.25 5.58 -24.16
C ALA A 111 -61.66 4.43 -24.98
N VAL A 112 -62.41 3.32 -25.03
CA VAL A 112 -62.07 2.11 -25.78
C VAL A 112 -63.24 1.79 -26.71
N PHE A 113 -62.94 1.50 -27.97
CA PHE A 113 -63.94 1.07 -28.94
C PHE A 113 -63.37 -0.02 -29.84
N GLN A 114 -64.15 -1.08 -30.06
CA GLN A 114 -63.73 -2.27 -30.81
C GLN A 114 -62.37 -2.83 -30.35
N GLY A 115 -62.12 -2.78 -29.04
CA GLY A 115 -60.89 -3.29 -28.41
C GLY A 115 -59.67 -2.37 -28.49
N GLY A 116 -59.75 -1.24 -29.19
CA GLY A 116 -58.67 -0.25 -29.28
C GLY A 116 -58.91 0.99 -28.40
N VAL A 117 -57.86 1.54 -27.81
CA VAL A 117 -57.92 2.83 -27.11
C VAL A 117 -58.04 3.94 -28.15
N ILE A 118 -59.07 4.77 -28.04
CA ILE A 118 -59.32 5.88 -28.97
C ILE A 118 -58.23 6.94 -28.80
N SER A 119 -57.62 7.34 -29.91
CA SER A 119 -56.55 8.35 -29.91
C SER A 119 -57.05 9.67 -29.32
N GLY A 120 -56.30 10.21 -28.36
CA GLY A 120 -56.65 11.45 -27.66
C GLY A 120 -57.74 11.31 -26.60
N CYS A 121 -58.18 10.07 -26.31
CA CYS A 121 -59.07 9.75 -25.19
C CYS A 121 -58.32 8.88 -24.17
N ASP A 122 -57.03 9.14 -23.96
CA ASP A 122 -56.24 8.68 -22.81
C ASP A 122 -55.53 9.94 -22.32
N MET A 123 -56.20 10.69 -21.45
CA MET A 123 -55.72 11.99 -20.99
C MET A 123 -56.33 12.39 -19.66
N ILE A 124 -55.70 13.36 -19.02
CA ILE A 124 -56.26 14.11 -17.89
C ILE A 124 -56.42 15.57 -18.32
N GLY A 125 -57.58 16.16 -18.02
CA GLY A 125 -57.90 17.54 -18.37
C GLY A 125 -58.97 18.13 -17.46
N THR A 126 -59.41 19.35 -17.78
CA THR A 126 -60.49 20.03 -17.04
C THR A 126 -61.85 19.39 -17.32
N GLY A 127 -62.84 19.59 -16.45
CA GLY A 127 -64.19 19.06 -16.67
C GLY A 127 -64.78 19.49 -18.00
N ALA A 128 -64.57 20.76 -18.40
CA ALA A 128 -65.02 21.27 -19.69
C ALA A 128 -64.36 20.58 -20.90
N GLU A 129 -63.05 20.32 -20.83
CA GLU A 129 -62.31 19.61 -21.88
C GLU A 129 -62.77 18.16 -22.02
N VAL A 130 -62.94 17.46 -20.90
CA VAL A 130 -63.40 16.07 -20.88
C VAL A 130 -64.84 15.96 -21.40
N ARG A 131 -65.76 16.83 -20.96
CA ARG A 131 -67.13 16.86 -21.48
C ARG A 131 -67.17 17.07 -23.00
N ARG A 132 -66.38 18.03 -23.51
CA ARG A 132 -66.27 18.28 -24.95
C ARG A 132 -65.78 17.03 -25.71
N ARG A 133 -64.82 16.29 -25.15
CA ARG A 133 -64.29 15.06 -25.75
C ARG A 133 -65.31 13.93 -25.78
N VAL A 134 -66.11 13.76 -24.71
CA VAL A 134 -67.20 12.78 -24.65
C VAL A 134 -68.24 13.07 -25.72
N VAL A 135 -68.73 14.32 -25.79
CA VAL A 135 -69.69 14.76 -26.83
C VAL A 135 -69.13 14.54 -28.23
N GLN A 136 -67.84 14.84 -28.45
CA GLN A 136 -67.17 14.62 -29.73
C GLN A 136 -67.14 13.13 -30.15
N GLN A 137 -67.00 12.19 -29.21
CA GLN A 137 -67.04 10.77 -29.56
C GLN A 137 -68.46 10.32 -29.89
N ARG A 138 -69.47 10.79 -29.15
CA ARG A 138 -70.88 10.51 -29.46
C ARG A 138 -71.28 11.07 -30.84
N SER A 139 -70.85 12.29 -31.17
CA SER A 139 -71.15 12.90 -32.47
C SER A 139 -70.49 12.20 -33.66
N ARG A 140 -69.46 11.38 -33.42
CA ARG A 140 -68.82 10.54 -34.45
C ARG A 140 -69.61 9.26 -34.74
N GLY A 141 -70.76 9.06 -34.11
CA GLY A 141 -71.59 7.85 -34.27
C GLY A 141 -71.05 6.63 -33.53
N ILE A 142 -70.12 6.82 -32.58
CA ILE A 142 -69.60 5.72 -31.76
C ILE A 142 -70.64 5.37 -30.69
N GLN A 143 -71.11 4.13 -30.71
CA GLN A 143 -72.02 3.58 -29.69
C GLN A 143 -71.20 2.72 -28.71
N PHE A 144 -71.02 3.24 -27.50
CA PHE A 144 -70.36 2.51 -26.41
C PHE A 144 -71.35 1.54 -25.76
N SER A 145 -70.90 0.34 -25.37
CA SER A 145 -71.80 -0.59 -24.67
C SER A 145 -72.00 -0.20 -23.21
N GLN A 146 -71.02 0.49 -22.61
CA GLN A 146 -71.07 1.03 -21.26
C GLN A 146 -70.49 2.44 -21.24
N GLU A 147 -71.16 3.34 -20.52
CA GLU A 147 -70.70 4.72 -20.32
C GLU A 147 -70.58 5.00 -18.83
N TYR A 148 -69.36 5.28 -18.39
CA TYR A 148 -69.07 5.61 -17.00
C TYR A 148 -68.74 7.09 -16.88
N LEU A 149 -69.71 7.91 -16.49
CA LEU A 149 -69.54 9.36 -16.43
C LEU A 149 -69.91 9.87 -15.04
N PRO A 150 -69.24 10.93 -14.53
CA PRO A 150 -69.62 11.56 -13.27
C PRO A 150 -71.06 12.09 -13.35
N SER A 151 -71.83 11.94 -12.28
CA SER A 151 -73.23 12.42 -12.22
C SER A 151 -73.35 13.93 -12.47
N GLU A 152 -72.37 14.69 -12.02
CA GLU A 152 -72.19 16.14 -12.23
C GLU A 152 -72.03 16.56 -13.70
N PHE A 153 -71.82 15.62 -14.63
CA PHE A 153 -71.78 15.91 -16.05
C PHE A 153 -73.17 15.92 -16.70
N GLU A 154 -74.19 15.36 -16.04
CA GLU A 154 -75.58 15.29 -16.54
C GLU A 154 -75.71 14.69 -17.96
N MET A 155 -74.74 13.88 -18.38
CA MET A 155 -74.68 13.27 -19.72
C MET A 155 -75.22 11.84 -19.78
N GLY A 156 -75.78 11.32 -18.67
CA GLY A 156 -76.11 9.91 -18.50
C GLY A 156 -74.87 9.03 -18.26
N GLY A 157 -75.06 7.80 -17.81
CA GLY A 157 -73.98 6.87 -17.46
C GLY A 157 -73.94 6.53 -15.96
N GLN A 158 -73.06 5.60 -15.59
CA GLN A 158 -72.87 5.17 -14.21
C GLN A 158 -71.55 5.71 -13.63
N PRO A 159 -71.45 6.01 -12.32
CA PRO A 159 -70.16 6.38 -11.73
C PRO A 159 -69.17 5.21 -11.82
N LEU A 160 -67.90 5.50 -12.14
CA LEU A 160 -66.84 4.49 -12.17
C LEU A 160 -66.23 4.30 -10.78
N ASP A 161 -66.22 3.08 -10.26
CA ASP A 161 -65.40 2.73 -9.10
C ASP A 161 -63.95 2.46 -9.50
N VAL A 162 -63.16 3.53 -9.58
CA VAL A 162 -61.74 3.47 -9.97
C VAL A 162 -60.90 2.82 -8.87
N GLU A 163 -61.32 2.94 -7.62
CA GLU A 163 -60.65 2.38 -6.46
C GLU A 163 -60.65 0.85 -6.48
N GLU A 164 -61.73 0.25 -6.99
CA GLU A 164 -61.83 -1.20 -7.20
C GLU A 164 -61.00 -1.68 -8.42
N LEU A 165 -61.04 -0.93 -9.51
CA LEU A 165 -60.37 -1.32 -10.76
C LEU A 165 -58.85 -1.16 -10.71
N LEU A 166 -58.33 -0.25 -9.90
CA LEU A 166 -56.87 -0.02 -9.77
C LEU A 166 -56.24 -0.84 -8.63
N GLN A 167 -56.97 -1.80 -8.04
CA GLN A 167 -56.43 -2.67 -6.99
C GLN A 167 -55.28 -3.55 -7.51
N PRO A 168 -54.19 -3.73 -6.72
CA PRO A 168 -53.06 -4.56 -7.12
C PRO A 168 -53.40 -6.00 -7.52
N SER A 169 -54.49 -6.57 -6.99
CA SER A 169 -55.01 -7.90 -7.33
C SER A 169 -55.47 -8.03 -8.79
N HIS A 170 -55.93 -6.95 -9.40
CA HIS A 170 -56.46 -6.93 -10.77
C HIS A 170 -55.38 -6.54 -11.82
N LEU A 171 -54.18 -6.16 -11.39
CA LEU A 171 -53.11 -5.68 -12.27
C LEU A 171 -52.29 -6.83 -12.89
N LYS A 172 -52.49 -7.07 -14.20
CA LYS A 172 -51.69 -8.05 -14.96
C LYS A 172 -50.36 -7.48 -15.44
N ARG A 173 -49.36 -8.36 -15.60
CA ARG A 173 -48.01 -8.00 -16.13
C ARG A 173 -48.05 -7.45 -17.56
N GLU A 174 -49.07 -7.79 -18.33
CA GLU A 174 -49.26 -7.30 -19.71
C GLU A 174 -49.57 -5.80 -19.77
N TYR A 175 -50.12 -5.21 -18.70
CA TYR A 175 -50.42 -3.77 -18.62
C TYR A 175 -49.19 -2.91 -18.25
N ARG A 176 -48.05 -3.54 -17.93
CA ARG A 176 -46.81 -2.84 -17.57
C ARG A 176 -46.09 -2.30 -18.79
N LEU A 177 -45.52 -1.12 -18.62
CA LEU A 177 -44.63 -0.48 -19.57
C LEU A 177 -43.31 -1.26 -19.71
N ARG A 178 -42.89 -1.48 -20.96
CA ARG A 178 -41.68 -2.23 -21.33
C ARG A 178 -40.71 -1.36 -22.12
N PRO A 179 -39.38 -1.49 -21.92
CA PRO A 179 -38.41 -0.81 -22.75
C PRO A 179 -38.35 -1.44 -24.16
N LEU A 180 -38.23 -0.61 -25.20
CA LEU A 180 -38.13 -1.06 -26.60
C LEU A 180 -36.72 -1.52 -26.99
N VAL A 181 -35.67 -1.00 -26.36
CA VAL A 181 -34.26 -1.32 -26.62
C VAL A 181 -33.58 -2.01 -25.43
N PHE A 182 -32.97 -3.16 -25.69
CA PHE A 182 -32.11 -3.92 -24.78
C PHE A 182 -30.74 -4.08 -25.46
N GLY A 183 -29.69 -3.45 -24.95
CA GLY A 183 -28.31 -3.63 -25.45
C GLY A 183 -27.39 -2.42 -25.23
N LEU A 184 -26.11 -2.69 -25.01
CA LEU A 184 -25.03 -1.70 -25.03
C LEU A 184 -24.80 -1.23 -26.47
N SER A 185 -24.51 0.05 -26.65
CA SER A 185 -24.18 0.60 -27.95
C SER A 185 -22.83 0.07 -28.45
N LYS A 186 -22.60 0.07 -29.77
CA LYS A 186 -21.31 -0.35 -30.37
C LYS A 186 -20.13 0.47 -29.82
N ALA A 187 -20.36 1.72 -29.43
CA ALA A 187 -19.34 2.59 -28.83
C ALA A 187 -18.94 2.14 -27.41
N GLU A 188 -19.92 1.72 -26.60
CA GLU A 188 -19.66 1.20 -25.25
C GLU A 188 -18.86 -0.11 -25.29
N LEU A 189 -19.09 -0.95 -26.31
CA LEU A 189 -18.33 -2.19 -26.48
C LEU A 189 -16.85 -1.91 -26.80
N VAL A 190 -16.57 -0.95 -27.68
CA VAL A 190 -15.19 -0.53 -28.02
C VAL A 190 -14.49 0.05 -26.79
N GLN A 191 -15.17 0.91 -26.03
CA GLN A 191 -14.61 1.45 -24.78
C GLN A 191 -14.25 0.36 -23.78
N LEU A 192 -15.11 -0.64 -23.58
CA LEU A 192 -14.82 -1.78 -22.71
C LEU A 192 -13.60 -2.59 -23.16
N THR A 193 -13.41 -2.80 -24.47
CA THR A 193 -12.23 -3.50 -24.99
C THR A 193 -10.93 -2.73 -24.75
N ILE A 194 -10.94 -1.41 -24.93
CA ILE A 194 -9.77 -0.56 -24.67
C ILE A 194 -9.42 -0.59 -23.18
N VAL A 195 -10.42 -0.43 -22.30
CA VAL A 195 -10.22 -0.51 -20.85
C VAL A 195 -9.67 -1.89 -20.46
N GLY A 196 -10.23 -2.97 -21.01
CA GLY A 196 -9.75 -4.33 -20.77
C GLY A 196 -8.29 -4.52 -21.21
N ALA A 197 -7.90 -3.99 -22.37
CA ALA A 197 -6.53 -4.05 -22.86
C ALA A 197 -5.55 -3.27 -21.97
N LEU A 198 -5.95 -2.08 -21.50
CA LEU A 198 -5.14 -1.28 -20.57
C LEU A 198 -4.94 -1.99 -19.23
N ILE A 199 -5.99 -2.62 -18.69
CA ILE A 199 -5.90 -3.40 -17.46
C ILE A 199 -4.96 -4.60 -17.66
N ALA A 200 -5.09 -5.33 -18.76
CA ALA A 200 -4.22 -6.46 -19.06
C ALA A 200 -2.75 -6.05 -19.20
N ALA A 201 -2.47 -4.94 -19.91
CA ALA A 201 -1.13 -4.39 -20.03
C ALA A 201 -0.55 -3.97 -18.66
N GLY A 202 -1.37 -3.34 -17.81
CA GLY A 202 -0.98 -2.98 -16.45
C GLY A 202 -0.63 -4.19 -15.58
N ILE A 203 -1.41 -5.27 -15.68
CA ILE A 203 -1.14 -6.52 -14.96
C ILE A 203 0.17 -7.15 -15.45
N ILE A 204 0.41 -7.22 -16.76
CA ILE A 204 1.65 -7.78 -17.33
C ILE A 204 2.87 -6.97 -16.87
N ALA A 205 2.79 -5.64 -16.94
CA ALA A 205 3.87 -4.77 -16.48
C ALA A 205 4.15 -4.95 -14.97
N TRP A 206 3.10 -5.06 -14.16
CA TRP A 206 3.23 -5.30 -12.72
C TRP A 206 3.86 -6.67 -12.42
N VAL A 207 3.44 -7.74 -13.09
CA VAL A 207 4.03 -9.08 -12.92
C VAL A 207 5.51 -9.09 -13.33
N GLN A 208 5.85 -8.45 -14.45
CA GLN A 208 7.25 -8.35 -14.89
C GLN A 208 8.10 -7.56 -13.89
N TRP A 209 7.60 -6.42 -13.40
CA TRP A 209 8.26 -5.62 -12.38
C TRP A 209 8.50 -6.43 -11.09
N GLN A 210 7.46 -7.11 -10.59
CA GLN A 210 7.56 -7.94 -9.39
C GLN A 210 8.60 -9.05 -9.57
N SER A 211 8.60 -9.72 -10.72
CA SER A 211 9.57 -10.78 -11.02
C SER A 211 11.01 -10.25 -11.08
N HIS A 212 11.21 -9.02 -11.54
CA HIS A 212 12.53 -8.39 -11.56
C HIS A 212 13.01 -8.06 -10.16
N GLN A 213 12.13 -7.51 -9.30
CA GLN A 213 12.44 -7.23 -7.90
C GLN A 213 12.80 -8.52 -7.13
N ASP A 214 12.05 -9.61 -7.36
CA ASP A 214 12.33 -10.90 -6.73
C ASP A 214 13.69 -11.48 -7.17
N ARG A 215 14.10 -11.25 -8.43
CA ARG A 215 15.43 -11.66 -8.92
C ARG A 215 16.54 -10.88 -8.24
N ILE A 216 16.41 -9.56 -8.15
CA ILE A 216 17.39 -8.71 -7.46
C ILE A 216 17.53 -9.13 -5.99
N ALA A 217 16.41 -9.38 -5.30
CA ALA A 217 16.41 -9.82 -3.91
C ALA A 217 17.13 -11.18 -3.73
N LYS A 218 16.89 -12.14 -4.63
CA LYS A 218 17.56 -13.45 -4.61
C LYS A 218 19.05 -13.34 -4.90
N GLU A 219 19.43 -12.53 -5.89
CA GLU A 219 20.84 -12.29 -6.23
C GLU A 219 21.57 -11.61 -5.06
N ALA A 220 20.97 -10.61 -4.42
CA ALA A 220 21.53 -9.97 -3.23
C ALA A 220 21.67 -10.94 -2.05
N ALA A 221 20.68 -11.79 -1.80
CA ALA A 221 20.75 -12.82 -0.75
C ALA A 221 21.86 -13.85 -1.02
N PHE A 222 22.02 -14.27 -2.27
CA PHE A 222 23.08 -15.19 -2.68
C PHE A 222 24.47 -14.56 -2.50
N GLN A 223 24.64 -13.30 -2.91
CA GLN A 223 25.90 -12.57 -2.73
C GLN A 223 26.24 -12.38 -1.25
N ALA A 224 25.24 -12.06 -0.40
CA ALA A 224 25.44 -11.95 1.04
C ALA A 224 25.91 -13.27 1.67
N GLU A 225 25.34 -14.41 1.24
CA GLU A 225 25.76 -15.72 1.72
C GLU A 225 27.17 -16.08 1.23
N GLN A 226 27.51 -15.77 -0.03
CA GLN A 226 28.87 -15.97 -0.55
C GLN A 226 29.91 -15.15 0.24
N LEU A 227 29.61 -13.89 0.56
CA LEU A 227 30.47 -13.05 1.39
C LEU A 227 30.61 -13.63 2.80
N ARG A 228 29.52 -14.14 3.39
CA ARG A 228 29.55 -14.80 4.70
C ARG A 228 30.46 -16.02 4.71
N LEU A 229 30.35 -16.87 3.69
CA LEU A 229 31.18 -18.07 3.54
C LEU A 229 32.64 -17.73 3.27
N ALA A 230 32.91 -16.71 2.45
CA ALA A 230 34.26 -16.23 2.19
C ALA A 230 34.93 -15.68 3.46
N GLU A 231 34.19 -14.93 4.28
CA GLU A 231 34.68 -14.42 5.55
C GLU A 231 34.97 -15.55 6.54
N LEU A 232 34.09 -16.56 6.61
CA LEU A 232 34.33 -17.75 7.44
C LEU A 232 35.57 -18.52 6.99
N ALA A 233 35.75 -18.70 5.68
CA ALA A 233 36.93 -19.36 5.12
C ALA A 233 38.21 -18.58 5.43
N ARG A 234 38.18 -17.24 5.36
CA ARG A 234 39.29 -16.37 5.76
C ARG A 234 39.65 -16.56 7.23
N LEU A 235 38.66 -16.52 8.13
CA LEU A 235 38.89 -16.71 9.56
C LEU A 235 39.45 -18.11 9.87
N GLN A 236 38.97 -19.15 9.19
CA GLN A 236 39.50 -20.50 9.33
C GLN A 236 40.95 -20.61 8.84
N GLN A 237 41.31 -19.91 7.76
CA GLN A 237 42.68 -19.86 7.25
C GLN A 237 43.61 -19.10 8.22
N GLU A 238 43.18 -17.96 8.76
CA GLU A 238 43.96 -17.15 9.69
C GLU A 238 44.16 -17.82 11.05
N SER A 239 43.10 -18.42 11.59
CA SER A 239 43.14 -19.09 12.90
C SER A 239 43.79 -20.48 12.87
N GLY A 240 43.83 -21.13 11.70
CA GLY A 240 44.32 -22.50 11.55
C GLY A 240 43.43 -23.58 12.18
N VAL A 241 42.22 -23.23 12.65
CA VAL A 241 41.25 -24.13 13.28
C VAL A 241 39.89 -24.04 12.60
N GLU A 242 39.10 -25.11 12.65
CA GLU A 242 37.74 -25.12 12.08
C GLU A 242 36.81 -24.19 12.86
N GLN A 243 36.17 -23.25 12.15
CA GLN A 243 35.34 -22.19 12.73
C GLN A 243 33.87 -22.43 12.42
N LEU A 244 33.01 -22.35 13.44
CA LEU A 244 31.56 -22.45 13.26
C LEU A 244 30.98 -21.14 12.71
N PRO A 245 29.82 -21.15 12.02
CA PRO A 245 29.19 -19.93 11.51
C PRO A 245 28.87 -18.85 12.56
N GLN A 246 28.75 -19.26 13.84
CA GLN A 246 28.53 -18.37 14.99
C GLN A 246 29.77 -17.55 15.34
N ALA A 247 30.98 -18.03 14.98
CA ALA A 247 32.23 -17.30 15.15
C ALA A 247 32.20 -15.91 14.50
N LEU A 248 31.46 -15.75 13.39
CA LEU A 248 31.31 -14.47 12.71
C LEU A 248 30.59 -13.40 13.53
N GLU A 249 29.79 -13.81 14.51
CA GLU A 249 29.02 -12.95 15.42
C GLU A 249 29.83 -12.60 16.68
N HIS A 250 30.81 -13.42 17.05
CA HIS A 250 31.65 -13.23 18.23
C HIS A 250 32.76 -12.19 17.98
N PRO A 251 32.80 -11.07 18.74
CA PRO A 251 33.77 -10.01 18.52
C PRO A 251 35.23 -10.44 18.70
N TRP A 252 35.50 -11.40 19.59
CA TRP A 252 36.86 -11.90 19.85
C TRP A 252 37.40 -12.81 18.74
N ALA A 253 36.52 -13.42 17.93
CA ALA A 253 36.92 -14.37 16.90
C ALA A 253 37.71 -13.72 15.77
N LYS A 254 37.42 -12.45 15.47
CA LYS A 254 38.07 -11.66 14.41
C LYS A 254 39.28 -10.87 14.90
N ARG A 255 39.66 -11.04 16.18
CA ARG A 255 40.78 -10.33 16.80
C ARG A 255 41.96 -11.28 16.99
N PRO A 256 43.19 -10.76 16.93
CA PRO A 256 44.39 -11.57 17.14
C PRO A 256 44.47 -12.09 18.57
N SER A 257 45.23 -13.18 18.74
CA SER A 257 45.49 -13.74 20.07
C SER A 257 46.35 -12.76 20.88
N VAL A 258 46.37 -12.92 22.21
CA VAL A 258 47.26 -12.11 23.08
C VAL A 258 48.72 -12.27 22.66
N THR A 259 49.13 -13.49 22.32
CA THR A 259 50.50 -13.80 21.88
C THR A 259 50.83 -13.09 20.58
N ASP A 260 50.02 -13.26 19.53
CA ASP A 260 50.26 -12.64 18.22
C ASP A 260 50.21 -11.11 18.30
N PHE A 261 49.30 -10.56 19.11
CA PHE A 261 49.20 -9.12 19.32
C PHE A 261 50.45 -8.55 19.96
N ILE A 262 50.95 -9.18 21.03
CA ILE A 262 52.15 -8.71 21.71
C ILE A 262 53.37 -8.86 20.83
N GLU A 263 53.57 -10.01 20.18
CA GLU A 263 54.73 -10.24 19.32
C GLU A 263 54.76 -9.25 18.15
N GLY A 264 53.61 -9.04 17.49
CA GLY A 264 53.47 -8.10 16.40
C GLY A 264 53.68 -6.65 16.81
N CYS A 265 53.00 -6.21 17.89
CA CYS A 265 53.16 -4.84 18.40
C CYS A 265 54.55 -4.58 18.95
N SER A 266 55.13 -5.51 19.71
CA SER A 266 56.48 -5.35 20.28
C SER A 266 57.51 -5.28 19.16
N SER A 267 57.41 -6.13 18.14
CA SER A 267 58.27 -6.06 16.95
C SER A 267 58.19 -4.71 16.26
N GLY A 268 56.98 -4.18 16.01
CA GLY A 268 56.81 -2.88 15.35
C GLY A 268 57.29 -1.70 16.20
N ILE A 269 57.10 -1.73 17.52
CA ILE A 269 57.61 -0.70 18.43
C ILE A 269 59.13 -0.76 18.50
N TYR A 270 59.74 -1.94 18.61
CA TYR A 270 61.20 -2.09 18.70
C TYR A 270 61.94 -1.76 17.39
N GLN A 271 61.25 -1.75 16.25
CA GLN A 271 61.80 -1.24 14.99
C GLN A 271 61.94 0.29 14.97
N SER A 272 61.26 1.01 15.87
CA SER A 272 61.33 2.47 15.95
C SER A 272 62.63 2.92 16.65
N PRO A 273 63.52 3.67 15.97
CA PRO A 273 64.75 4.17 16.58
C PRO A 273 64.46 5.14 17.73
N LEU A 274 65.34 5.21 18.74
CA LEU A 274 65.22 6.19 19.83
C LEU A 274 65.49 7.64 19.37
N SER A 275 66.20 7.82 18.26
CA SER A 275 66.50 9.12 17.66
C SER A 275 66.64 9.00 16.15
N ILE A 276 66.10 9.96 15.40
CA ILE A 276 66.20 10.06 13.94
C ILE A 276 66.58 11.50 13.60
N GLU A 277 67.80 11.75 13.12
CA GLU A 277 68.27 13.10 12.74
C GLU A 277 68.00 14.17 13.83
N GLY A 278 68.16 13.81 15.12
CA GLY A 278 67.93 14.68 16.29
C GLY A 278 66.45 14.88 16.67
N TRP A 279 65.54 14.10 16.09
CA TRP A 279 64.19 13.90 16.59
C TRP A 279 64.18 12.74 17.58
N LEU A 280 63.88 13.02 18.85
CA LEU A 280 63.89 12.03 19.92
C LEU A 280 62.54 11.32 20.05
N PHE A 281 62.57 10.01 20.22
CA PHE A 281 61.39 9.20 20.49
C PHE A 281 60.71 9.63 21.79
N THR A 282 59.39 9.74 21.77
CA THR A 282 58.58 10.13 22.93
C THR A 282 57.61 9.04 23.34
N SER A 283 56.89 8.47 22.38
CA SER A 283 55.95 7.38 22.65
C SER A 283 55.64 6.58 21.39
N ALA A 284 55.25 5.32 21.54
CA ALA A 284 54.65 4.53 20.47
C ALA A 284 53.30 3.97 20.92
N VAL A 285 52.33 3.92 20.00
CA VAL A 285 51.02 3.31 20.24
C VAL A 285 50.77 2.27 19.15
N CYS A 286 50.45 1.04 19.55
CA CYS A 286 50.06 -0.04 18.66
C CYS A 286 48.61 -0.47 18.91
N ASP A 287 47.78 -0.46 17.87
CA ASP A 287 46.36 -0.86 17.93
C ASP A 287 46.07 -2.25 17.31
N GLY A 288 47.13 -2.98 16.93
CA GLY A 288 47.04 -4.28 16.26
C GLY A 288 46.91 -4.21 14.74
N ALA A 289 46.73 -3.03 14.15
CA ALA A 289 46.75 -2.81 12.70
C ALA A 289 47.87 -1.83 12.29
N LYS A 290 48.28 -0.93 13.18
CA LYS A 290 49.37 0.01 12.94
C LYS A 290 50.11 0.35 14.23
N VAL A 291 51.36 0.75 14.07
CA VAL A 291 52.20 1.35 15.11
C VAL A 291 52.42 2.81 14.76
N LEU A 292 52.06 3.70 15.69
CA LEU A 292 52.25 5.14 15.59
C LEU A 292 53.34 5.57 16.57
N SER A 293 54.52 5.89 16.03
CA SER A 293 55.68 6.33 16.80
C SER A 293 55.80 7.84 16.74
N SER A 294 55.82 8.49 17.90
CA SER A 294 55.86 9.93 18.07
C SER A 294 57.25 10.40 18.46
N TYR A 295 57.71 11.46 17.80
CA TYR A 295 59.02 12.04 17.97
C TYR A 295 58.93 13.53 18.24
N LYS A 296 59.88 14.06 19.02
CA LYS A 296 60.00 15.48 19.33
C LYS A 296 61.33 16.01 18.84
N ARG A 297 61.27 17.15 18.14
CA ARG A 297 62.43 17.84 17.60
C ARG A 297 63.33 18.36 18.72
N THR A 298 64.64 18.21 18.57
CA THR A 298 65.64 18.81 19.48
C THR A 298 66.75 19.51 18.71
N GLY A 299 67.37 20.52 19.33
CA GLY A 299 68.48 21.26 18.74
C GLY A 299 68.14 21.93 17.39
N ASN A 300 68.99 21.72 16.39
CA ASN A 300 68.91 22.35 15.07
C ASN A 300 68.31 21.44 13.98
N SER A 301 67.79 20.26 14.33
CA SER A 301 67.18 19.30 13.40
C SER A 301 66.10 19.95 12.54
N THR A 302 65.87 19.47 11.33
CA THR A 302 64.83 20.02 10.44
C THR A 302 63.75 18.98 10.12
N ALA A 303 62.59 19.46 9.67
CA ALA A 303 61.52 18.58 9.20
C ALA A 303 61.91 17.88 7.88
N ASP A 304 62.72 18.54 7.03
CA ASP A 304 63.17 17.99 5.76
C ASP A 304 64.12 16.79 5.96
N GLU A 305 65.07 16.90 6.90
CA GLU A 305 65.95 15.79 7.28
C GLU A 305 65.15 14.57 7.79
N LEU A 306 64.11 14.80 8.60
CA LEU A 306 63.24 13.71 9.06
C LEU A 306 62.47 13.05 7.90
N ILE A 307 61.94 13.84 6.96
CA ILE A 307 61.24 13.31 5.78
C ILE A 307 62.19 12.43 4.95
N GLN A 308 63.41 12.90 4.71
CA GLN A 308 64.41 12.14 3.95
C GLN A 308 64.84 10.86 4.68
N ALA A 309 65.10 10.94 5.99
CA ALA A 309 65.54 9.79 6.79
C ALA A 309 64.47 8.70 6.97
N THR A 310 63.18 9.06 6.89
CA THR A 310 62.06 8.14 7.07
C THR A 310 61.50 7.60 5.75
N GLN A 311 62.00 8.10 4.61
CA GLN A 311 61.51 7.73 3.30
C GLN A 311 61.78 6.25 3.00
N GLY A 312 60.71 5.49 2.72
CA GLY A 312 60.80 4.07 2.39
C GLY A 312 60.91 3.12 3.59
N HIS A 313 61.00 3.66 4.81
CA HIS A 313 61.02 2.85 6.05
C HIS A 313 59.66 2.79 6.75
N TYR A 314 58.78 3.74 6.47
CA TYR A 314 57.45 3.86 7.05
C TYR A 314 56.37 3.83 5.96
N ALA A 315 55.14 3.48 6.33
CA ALA A 315 54.03 3.34 5.40
C ALA A 315 53.62 4.68 4.77
N ASP A 316 53.70 5.75 5.56
CA ASP A 316 53.30 7.10 5.18
C ASP A 316 54.40 8.12 5.52
N ARG A 317 54.28 9.33 4.95
CA ARG A 317 55.17 10.45 5.29
C ARG A 317 54.95 10.90 6.76
N PRO A 318 55.98 11.47 7.41
CA PRO A 318 55.83 12.02 8.75
C PRO A 318 54.70 13.05 8.82
N VAL A 319 53.82 12.90 9.81
CA VAL A 319 52.76 13.88 10.11
C VAL A 319 53.27 14.81 11.20
N PHE A 320 53.46 16.08 10.86
CA PHE A 320 53.96 17.09 11.79
C PHE A 320 52.82 17.78 12.54
N PHE A 321 53.03 18.05 13.83
CA PHE A 321 52.12 18.77 14.73
C PHE A 321 52.95 19.61 15.73
N ASP A 322 52.26 20.34 16.63
CA ASP A 322 52.91 21.23 17.61
C ASP A 322 53.83 22.27 16.93
N ASP A 323 53.27 23.01 15.98
CA ASP A 323 54.00 23.98 15.13
C ASP A 323 55.21 23.38 14.38
N GLY A 324 55.18 22.08 14.12
CA GLY A 324 56.26 21.35 13.45
C GLY A 324 57.40 20.92 14.38
N ASN A 325 57.18 20.92 15.70
CA ASN A 325 58.16 20.41 16.67
C ASN A 325 57.89 18.97 17.11
N SER A 326 56.78 18.39 16.68
CA SER A 326 56.50 16.96 16.88
C SER A 326 56.07 16.30 15.59
N ALA A 327 56.39 15.02 15.44
CA ALA A 327 56.08 14.24 14.27
C ALA A 327 55.63 12.84 14.65
N THR A 328 54.63 12.30 13.95
CA THR A 328 54.21 10.90 14.07
C THR A 328 54.59 10.15 12.80
N LEU A 329 55.21 8.98 12.98
CA LEU A 329 55.54 8.02 11.94
C LEU A 329 54.64 6.80 12.07
N LYS A 330 54.16 6.30 10.92
CA LYS A 330 53.21 5.18 10.87
C LYS A 330 53.85 3.95 10.24
N LEU A 331 53.74 2.82 10.93
CA LEU A 331 54.08 1.49 10.43
C LEU A 331 52.81 0.64 10.39
N ASP A 332 52.48 0.07 9.23
CA ASP A 332 51.34 -0.85 9.09
C ASP A 332 51.75 -2.27 9.48
N ILE A 333 50.93 -2.93 10.31
CA ILE A 333 51.11 -4.33 10.73
C ILE A 333 49.85 -5.14 10.42
N SER A 334 50.01 -6.42 10.14
CA SER A 334 48.88 -7.33 9.89
C SER A 334 49.02 -8.53 10.80
N LEU A 335 48.03 -8.71 11.69
CA LEU A 335 48.01 -9.79 12.67
C LEU A 335 46.88 -10.76 12.33
N PRO A 336 47.12 -12.08 12.39
CA PRO A 336 46.09 -13.07 12.09
C PRO A 336 44.99 -13.07 13.15
N ALA A 337 43.74 -13.31 12.76
CA ALA A 337 42.67 -13.56 13.71
C ALA A 337 42.88 -14.90 14.44
N ALA A 338 42.64 -14.92 15.75
CA ALA A 338 42.76 -16.15 16.55
C ALA A 338 41.63 -17.16 16.30
N GLY A 339 40.50 -16.70 15.75
CA GLY A 339 39.29 -17.49 15.65
C GLY A 339 38.50 -17.54 16.97
N ASP A 340 37.34 -18.18 16.89
CA ASP A 340 36.44 -18.40 18.02
C ASP A 340 37.00 -19.48 18.94
N GLU A 341 36.80 -19.25 20.24
CA GLU A 341 37.23 -20.15 21.30
C GLU A 341 36.16 -20.23 22.39
N PRO A 342 36.01 -21.40 23.05
CA PRO A 342 35.02 -21.54 24.12
C PRO A 342 35.38 -20.62 25.30
N LEU A 343 34.42 -19.85 25.81
CA LEU A 343 34.66 -18.97 26.95
C LEU A 343 34.61 -19.71 28.29
N LYS A 344 35.43 -19.26 29.24
CA LYS A 344 35.44 -19.73 30.63
C LYS A 344 34.55 -18.85 31.52
N GLU A 345 34.20 -19.36 32.70
CA GLU A 345 33.43 -18.63 33.72
C GLU A 345 34.13 -17.32 34.12
N ALA A 346 33.40 -16.21 34.14
CA ALA A 346 33.95 -14.90 34.46
C ALA A 346 34.72 -14.87 35.78
N ILE A 347 34.20 -15.51 36.83
CA ILE A 347 34.85 -15.55 38.14
C ILE A 347 36.22 -16.21 38.11
N VAL A 348 36.38 -17.28 37.30
CA VAL A 348 37.64 -18.03 37.18
C VAL A 348 38.64 -17.22 36.35
N MET A 349 38.20 -16.62 35.25
CA MET A 349 39.09 -15.84 34.39
C MET A 349 39.58 -14.57 35.08
N LEU A 350 38.69 -13.83 35.74
CA LEU A 350 39.07 -12.62 36.49
C LEU A 350 40.06 -12.95 37.62
N ALA A 351 39.81 -14.01 38.39
CA ALA A 351 40.71 -14.43 39.47
C ALA A 351 42.09 -14.87 38.95
N ASN A 352 42.13 -15.68 37.89
CA ASN A 352 43.39 -16.18 37.33
C ASN A 352 44.21 -15.06 36.69
N LEU A 353 43.57 -14.20 35.89
CA LEU A 353 44.25 -13.10 35.20
C LEU A 353 44.75 -12.04 36.19
N SER A 354 43.92 -11.64 37.16
CA SER A 354 44.36 -10.69 38.20
C SER A 354 45.50 -11.26 39.05
N SER A 355 45.42 -12.54 39.47
CA SER A 355 46.49 -13.19 40.23
C SER A 355 47.80 -13.27 39.44
N TRP A 356 47.72 -13.57 38.14
CA TRP A 356 48.89 -13.58 37.26
C TRP A 356 49.55 -12.19 37.20
N LEU A 357 48.79 -11.14 36.88
CA LEU A 357 49.34 -9.77 36.77
C LEU A 357 49.84 -9.23 38.12
N HIS A 358 49.17 -9.55 39.23
CA HIS A 358 49.66 -9.24 40.57
C HIS A 358 51.01 -9.90 40.87
N SER A 359 51.28 -11.11 40.36
CA SER A 359 52.57 -11.78 40.56
C SER A 359 53.76 -11.02 39.93
N PHE A 360 53.50 -10.18 38.93
CA PHE A 360 54.47 -9.26 38.32
C PHE A 360 54.45 -7.85 38.92
N GLY A 361 53.77 -7.65 40.06
CA GLY A 361 53.66 -6.37 40.75
C GLY A 361 52.79 -5.33 40.04
N GLN A 362 51.96 -5.74 39.08
CA GLN A 362 51.06 -4.84 38.34
C GLN A 362 49.73 -4.73 39.08
N SER A 363 49.01 -3.62 38.86
CA SER A 363 47.67 -3.39 39.44
C SER A 363 46.63 -3.29 38.33
N PRO A 364 46.09 -4.42 37.83
CA PRO A 364 45.11 -4.40 36.77
C PRO A 364 43.74 -3.89 37.22
N VAL A 365 43.15 -3.04 36.39
CA VAL A 365 41.76 -2.61 36.50
C VAL A 365 40.94 -3.44 35.52
N LEU A 366 39.99 -4.22 36.05
CA LEU A 366 39.03 -5.00 35.26
C LEU A 366 37.63 -4.44 35.53
N LYS A 367 37.02 -3.83 34.52
CA LYS A 367 35.70 -3.20 34.64
C LYS A 367 34.71 -3.85 33.68
N GLU A 368 33.56 -4.29 34.20
CA GLU A 368 32.48 -4.82 33.37
C GLU A 368 31.90 -3.71 32.47
N VAL A 369 31.85 -3.98 31.17
CA VAL A 369 31.29 -3.08 30.15
C VAL A 369 29.99 -3.69 29.64
N PRO A 370 28.86 -2.94 29.65
CA PRO A 370 27.61 -3.45 29.14
C PRO A 370 27.69 -3.69 27.63
N VAL A 371 27.41 -4.92 27.21
CA VAL A 371 27.38 -5.29 25.80
C VAL A 371 26.10 -4.73 25.18
N VAL A 372 26.23 -3.70 24.35
CA VAL A 372 25.09 -3.09 23.64
C VAL A 372 24.83 -3.88 22.37
N VAL A 373 23.76 -4.67 22.36
CA VAL A 373 23.27 -5.30 21.13
C VAL A 373 22.46 -4.25 20.37
N PRO A 374 22.81 -3.92 19.11
CA PRO A 374 22.07 -2.92 18.34
C PRO A 374 20.62 -3.38 18.12
N ILE A 375 19.67 -2.60 18.64
CA ILE A 375 18.23 -2.83 18.44
C ILE A 375 17.89 -2.36 17.03
N GLN A 376 17.30 -3.23 16.21
CA GLN A 376 16.80 -2.81 14.90
C GLN A 376 15.72 -1.72 15.09
N PRO A 377 15.88 -0.54 14.45
CA PRO A 377 14.90 0.53 14.58
C PRO A 377 13.54 0.06 14.06
N ALA A 378 12.48 0.32 14.84
CA ALA A 378 11.12 -0.06 14.47
C ALA A 378 10.71 0.67 13.17
N LEU A 379 10.14 -0.08 12.22
CA LEU A 379 9.53 0.52 11.03
C LEU A 379 8.30 1.36 11.43
N PRO A 380 8.02 2.49 10.77
CA PRO A 380 6.86 3.32 11.09
C PRO A 380 5.56 2.51 11.07
N GLY A 381 4.86 2.45 12.20
CA GLY A 381 3.57 1.74 12.35
C GLY A 381 3.65 0.30 12.86
N GLN A 382 4.85 -0.24 13.16
CA GLN A 382 4.99 -1.53 13.84
C GLN A 382 5.39 -1.35 15.32
N PRO A 383 4.89 -2.19 16.25
CA PRO A 383 5.39 -2.21 17.61
C PRO A 383 6.89 -2.53 17.60
N ALA A 384 7.65 -1.91 18.51
CA ALA A 384 9.08 -2.14 18.61
C ALA A 384 9.36 -3.65 18.78
N PRO A 385 10.30 -4.23 18.01
CA PRO A 385 10.66 -5.63 18.19
C PRO A 385 11.11 -5.88 19.63
N PRO A 386 10.78 -7.05 20.22
CA PRO A 386 11.23 -7.38 21.56
C PRO A 386 12.75 -7.28 21.64
N PRO A 387 13.32 -6.82 22.77
CA PRO A 387 14.76 -6.71 22.92
C PRO A 387 15.40 -8.08 22.67
N PRO A 388 16.53 -8.14 21.93
CA PRO A 388 17.22 -9.39 21.70
C PRO A 388 17.59 -10.03 23.04
N PRO A 389 17.68 -11.37 23.11
CA PRO A 389 18.14 -12.03 24.33
C PRO A 389 19.52 -11.47 24.72
N PRO A 390 19.79 -11.30 26.03
CA PRO A 390 21.08 -10.82 26.47
C PRO A 390 22.18 -11.76 25.96
N PRO A 391 23.36 -11.23 25.62
CA PRO A 391 24.47 -12.04 25.15
C PRO A 391 24.82 -13.09 26.22
N GLN A 392 25.21 -14.28 25.77
CA GLN A 392 25.61 -15.39 26.65
C GLN A 392 27.02 -15.19 27.24
N TRP A 393 27.56 -13.97 27.15
CA TRP A 393 28.90 -13.59 27.56
C TRP A 393 28.89 -12.16 28.11
N LYS A 394 29.89 -11.86 28.94
CA LYS A 394 30.17 -10.57 29.56
C LYS A 394 31.50 -10.02 29.06
N GLN A 395 31.57 -8.70 28.93
CA GLN A 395 32.80 -7.98 28.57
C GLN A 395 33.41 -7.37 29.81
N PHE A 396 34.71 -7.53 30.00
CA PHE A 396 35.49 -6.81 30.99
C PHE A 396 36.65 -6.09 30.32
N GLU A 397 36.69 -4.77 30.43
CA GLU A 397 37.83 -3.98 29.96
C GLU A 397 38.98 -4.14 30.97
N LEU A 398 40.14 -4.58 30.47
CA LEU A 398 41.40 -4.66 31.19
C LEU A 398 42.24 -3.42 30.89
N ARG A 399 42.72 -2.76 31.95
CA ARG A 399 43.73 -1.70 31.86
C ARG A 399 44.79 -1.88 32.93
N TYR A 400 46.06 -1.78 32.55
CA TYR A 400 47.16 -1.73 33.51
C TYR A 400 48.38 -1.03 32.93
N THR A 401 49.21 -0.52 33.82
CA THR A 401 50.53 0.04 33.48
C THR A 401 51.63 -0.83 34.08
N THR A 402 52.78 -0.86 33.40
CA THR A 402 53.90 -1.71 33.80
C THR A 402 55.23 -1.10 33.36
N GLY A 403 56.26 -1.25 34.19
CA GLY A 403 57.65 -0.88 33.84
C GLY A 403 58.44 -2.03 33.19
N ILE A 404 57.86 -3.23 33.12
CA ILE A 404 58.43 -4.36 32.37
C ILE A 404 57.75 -4.46 31.01
N THR A 405 58.38 -5.16 30.07
CA THR A 405 57.81 -5.26 28.72
C THR A 405 56.49 -6.05 28.74
N PRO A 406 55.50 -5.70 27.90
CA PRO A 406 54.24 -6.42 27.82
C PRO A 406 54.43 -7.91 27.53
N ILE A 407 55.43 -8.27 26.71
CA ILE A 407 55.78 -9.66 26.42
C ILE A 407 56.20 -10.44 27.66
N ASP A 408 57.00 -9.85 28.55
CA ASP A 408 57.38 -10.51 29.80
C ASP A 408 56.18 -10.69 30.74
N SER A 409 55.27 -9.70 30.79
CA SER A 409 54.12 -9.72 31.70
C SER A 409 52.99 -10.67 31.29
N LEU A 410 52.79 -10.87 29.99
CA LEU A 410 51.64 -11.59 29.44
C LEU A 410 52.01 -12.91 28.76
N SER A 411 53.30 -13.20 28.56
CA SER A 411 53.73 -14.52 28.10
C SER A 411 53.33 -15.59 29.12
N GLY A 412 52.48 -16.54 28.71
CA GLY A 412 51.95 -17.58 29.58
C GLY A 412 50.76 -17.16 30.46
N ALA A 413 50.26 -15.92 30.33
CA ALA A 413 49.06 -15.49 31.03
C ALA A 413 47.83 -16.32 30.60
N PRO A 414 46.82 -16.50 31.50
CA PRO A 414 45.55 -17.09 31.12
C PRO A 414 44.80 -16.16 30.16
N SER A 415 45.02 -16.36 28.85
CA SER A 415 44.60 -15.45 27.78
C SER A 415 43.33 -15.87 27.03
N GLN A 416 42.68 -16.96 27.45
CA GLN A 416 41.46 -17.45 26.82
C GLN A 416 40.33 -16.42 26.94
N GLY A 417 39.79 -15.97 25.82
CA GLY A 417 38.82 -14.87 25.75
C GLY A 417 39.43 -13.48 25.98
N LEU A 418 40.74 -13.33 26.21
CA LEU A 418 41.39 -12.03 26.30
C LEU A 418 41.84 -11.57 24.90
N ARG A 419 41.52 -10.32 24.54
CA ARG A 419 41.95 -9.68 23.29
C ARG A 419 42.47 -8.29 23.58
N LEU A 420 43.75 -8.06 23.31
CA LEU A 420 44.34 -6.73 23.48
C LEU A 420 43.83 -5.77 22.39
N SER A 421 43.64 -4.51 22.76
CA SER A 421 43.21 -3.44 21.85
C SER A 421 44.33 -2.44 21.61
N GLU A 422 45.14 -2.18 22.63
CA GLU A 422 46.20 -1.17 22.55
C GLU A 422 47.38 -1.53 23.45
N ILE A 423 48.59 -1.38 22.91
CA ILE A 423 49.83 -1.32 23.69
C ILE A 423 50.47 0.05 23.42
N LYS A 424 50.68 0.82 24.48
CA LYS A 424 51.37 2.11 24.44
C LYS A 424 52.69 2.02 25.20
N ALA A 425 53.74 2.55 24.61
CA ALA A 425 55.06 2.72 25.21
C ALA A 425 55.34 4.22 25.33
N ASP A 426 55.59 4.71 26.54
CA ASP A 426 56.00 6.10 26.80
C ASP A 426 57.47 6.11 27.27
N TYR A 427 58.31 6.92 26.64
CA TYR A 427 59.69 7.09 27.06
C TYR A 427 59.79 8.20 28.12
N LYS A 428 60.10 7.83 29.36
CA LYS A 428 60.21 8.75 30.51
C LYS A 428 61.46 8.41 31.31
N ALA A 429 62.23 9.42 31.72
CA ALA A 429 63.34 9.26 32.67
C ALA A 429 64.29 8.07 32.36
N ASP A 430 64.67 7.93 31.08
CA ASP A 430 65.53 6.86 30.55
C ASP A 430 65.00 5.42 30.69
N HIS A 431 63.70 5.25 30.89
CA HIS A 431 63.01 3.96 30.78
C HIS A 431 61.73 4.05 29.93
N LEU A 432 61.24 2.89 29.47
CA LEU A 432 59.94 2.76 28.82
C LEU A 432 58.90 2.34 29.85
N GLU A 433 57.86 3.15 29.98
CA GLU A 433 56.64 2.81 30.72
C GLU A 433 55.59 2.31 29.73
N TRP A 434 54.98 1.16 30.00
CA TRP A 434 54.00 0.55 29.12
C TRP A 434 52.60 0.64 29.70
N SER A 435 51.63 0.90 28.84
CA SER A 435 50.20 0.85 29.15
C SER A 435 49.53 -0.15 28.21
N VAL A 436 48.77 -1.08 28.77
CA VAL A 436 48.09 -2.14 28.02
C VAL A 436 46.59 -2.04 28.26
N ILE A 437 45.84 -2.08 27.17
CA ILE A 437 44.37 -2.08 27.16
C ILE A 437 43.91 -3.30 26.39
N GLY A 438 42.88 -3.98 26.91
CA GLY A 438 42.25 -5.10 26.23
C GLY A 438 40.85 -5.39 26.75
N ASP A 439 40.19 -6.34 26.10
CA ASP A 439 38.87 -6.82 26.45
C ASP A 439 38.95 -8.30 26.80
N LEU A 440 38.44 -8.66 27.96
CA LEU A 440 38.22 -10.04 28.40
C LEU A 440 36.75 -10.41 28.19
N TYR A 441 36.53 -11.44 27.39
CA TYR A 441 35.23 -12.06 27.14
C TYR A 441 35.12 -13.32 28.01
N ALA A 442 34.05 -13.43 28.78
CA ALA A 442 33.80 -14.59 29.65
C ALA A 442 32.30 -14.87 29.78
N LYS A 443 31.91 -16.10 30.13
CA LYS A 443 30.49 -16.45 30.37
C LYS A 443 30.03 -16.08 31.78
#